data_AF-A0A9Q3YPB5-F1
#
_entry.id   AF-A0A9Q3YPB5-F1
#
_cell.length_a   1.000
_cell.length_b   1.000
_cell.length_c   1.000
_cell.angle_alpha   90.00
_cell.angle_beta   90.00
_cell.angle_gamma   90.00
#
_symmetry.space_group_name_H-M   'P 1'
#
loop_
_entity.id
_entity.type
_entity.pdbx_description
1 polymer ?
#
loop_
_entity_poly.entity_id
_entity_poly.type
_entity_poly.pdbx_seq_one_letter_code
_entity_poly.pdbx_strand_id
1 'polypeptide(L)'
;MTDQQLELLLTERCRNLNLIKSAFESLENILKDNESNKDILEGFEQNEIKSIFDRFEYQIERRHGGSIIKTRIGLYVEDTDQIWLENLRPIGYYELETDFSGLILDDWFVINKKENI
;
A
#
# COMPACT_ATOMS: atom_id res chain seq x y z
N MET A 1 -9.57 -27.32 7.88
CA MET A 1 -9.40 -25.87 8.02
C MET A 1 -10.49 -25.22 7.19
N THR A 2 -11.28 -24.33 7.78
CA THR A 2 -12.29 -23.55 7.04
C THR A 2 -11.66 -22.27 6.50
N ASP A 3 -12.31 -21.64 5.53
CA ASP A 3 -11.85 -20.37 4.94
C ASP A 3 -11.67 -19.29 6.03
N GLN A 4 -12.60 -19.22 6.99
CA GLN A 4 -12.53 -18.30 8.14
C GLN A 4 -11.32 -18.56 9.05
N GLN A 5 -10.96 -19.83 9.26
CA GLN A 5 -9.79 -20.17 10.07
C GLN A 5 -8.48 -19.77 9.36
N LEU A 6 -8.43 -19.92 8.04
CA LEU A 6 -7.29 -19.49 7.24
C LEU A 6 -7.14 -17.97 7.26
N GLU A 7 -8.23 -17.23 7.04
CA GLU A 7 -8.26 -15.77 7.08
C GLU A 7 -7.78 -15.22 8.44
N LEU A 8 -8.27 -15.80 9.54
CA LEU A 8 -7.85 -15.42 10.89
C LEU A 8 -6.35 -15.64 11.08
N LEU A 9 -5.85 -16.84 10.73
CA LEU A 9 -4.44 -17.20 10.90
C LEU A 9 -3.51 -16.29 10.09
N LEU A 10 -3.88 -15.96 8.85
CA LEU A 10 -3.09 -15.07 8.00
C LEU A 10 -3.13 -13.63 8.52
N THR A 11 -4.30 -13.15 8.95
CA THR A 11 -4.46 -11.79 9.51
C THR A 11 -3.68 -11.62 10.80
N GLU A 12 -3.73 -12.61 11.71
CA GLU A 12 -2.96 -12.61 12.95
C GLU A 12 -1.45 -12.61 12.68
N ARG A 13 -0.99 -13.36 11.66
CA ARG A 13 0.40 -13.33 11.24
C ARG A 13 0.84 -11.93 10.81
N CYS A 14 0.07 -11.26 9.94
CA CYS A 14 0.38 -9.90 9.52
C CYS A 14 0.41 -8.90 10.69
N ARG A 15 -0.50 -9.06 11.66
CA ARG A 15 -0.52 -8.24 12.88
C ARG A 15 0.70 -8.48 13.75
N ASN A 16 1.08 -9.73 13.99
CA ASN A 16 2.24 -10.08 14.81
C ASN A 16 3.56 -9.59 14.19
N LEU A 17 3.62 -9.53 12.86
CA LEU A 17 4.75 -8.98 12.11
C LEU A 17 4.68 -7.45 11.94
N ASN A 18 3.63 -6.79 12.42
CA ASN A 18 3.38 -5.35 12.29
C ASN A 18 3.43 -4.82 10.84
N LEU A 19 3.01 -5.63 9.86
CA LEU A 19 3.23 -5.31 8.44
C LEU A 19 2.58 -4.01 7.97
N ILE A 20 1.41 -3.64 8.52
CA ILE A 20 0.75 -2.36 8.22
C ILE A 20 1.65 -1.20 8.64
N LYS A 21 2.18 -1.27 9.87
CA LYS A 21 3.07 -0.23 10.39
C LYS A 21 4.34 -0.14 9.54
N SER A 22 4.96 -1.27 9.23
CA SER A 22 6.17 -1.31 8.38
C SER A 22 5.92 -0.73 6.99
N ALA A 23 4.75 -0.99 6.39
CA ALA A 23 4.39 -0.43 5.09
C ALA A 23 4.21 1.10 5.15
N PHE A 24 3.55 1.62 6.18
CA PHE A 24 3.43 3.08 6.38
C PHE A 24 4.79 3.74 6.64
N GLU A 25 5.64 3.15 7.47
CA GLU A 25 6.98 3.68 7.75
C GLU A 25 7.85 3.70 6.49
N SER A 26 7.80 2.64 5.66
CA SER A 26 8.52 2.60 4.39
C SER A 26 8.02 3.67 3.40
N LEU A 27 6.70 3.78 3.24
CA LEU A 27 6.08 4.82 2.41
C LEU A 27 6.47 6.23 2.90
N GLU A 28 6.44 6.47 4.21
CA GLU A 28 6.83 7.77 4.77
C GLU A 28 8.29 8.11 4.48
N ASN A 29 9.19 7.13 4.52
CA ASN A 29 10.59 7.33 4.13
C ASN A 29 10.72 7.67 2.65
N ILE A 30 10.02 6.97 1.76
CA ILE A 30 10.02 7.28 0.31
C ILE A 30 9.56 8.72 0.06
N LEU A 31 8.49 9.16 0.73
CA LEU A 31 7.97 10.52 0.58
C LEU A 31 8.94 11.57 1.14
N LYS A 32 9.57 11.32 2.30
CA LYS A 32 10.57 12.23 2.90
C LYS A 32 11.83 12.35 2.06
N ASP A 33 12.36 11.23 1.59
CA ASP A 33 13.58 11.20 0.78
C ASP A 33 13.40 11.94 -0.56
N ASN A 34 12.14 12.15 -0.97
CA ASN A 34 11.76 12.82 -2.20
C ASN A 34 10.94 14.11 -1.96
N GLU A 35 11.01 14.71 -0.78
CA GLU A 35 10.18 15.89 -0.41
C GLU A 35 10.34 17.07 -1.40
N SER A 36 11.53 17.22 -2.00
CA SER A 36 11.80 18.25 -3.01
C SER A 36 11.48 17.84 -4.45
N ASN A 37 11.14 16.57 -4.70
CA ASN A 37 10.96 16.02 -6.04
C ASN A 37 9.48 15.90 -6.40
N LYS A 38 8.90 17.00 -6.92
CA LYS A 38 7.48 17.03 -7.31
C LYS A 38 7.12 16.08 -8.46
N ASP A 39 8.12 15.65 -9.23
CA ASP A 39 7.89 14.78 -10.39
C ASP A 39 7.45 13.37 -9.95
N ILE A 40 7.92 12.88 -8.79
CA ILE A 40 7.52 11.55 -8.30
C ILE A 40 6.06 11.49 -7.85
N LEU A 41 5.44 12.64 -7.57
CA LEU A 41 4.04 12.75 -7.21
C LEU A 41 3.16 13.17 -8.40
N GLU A 42 3.72 13.18 -9.61
CA GLU A 42 3.01 13.45 -10.87
C GLU A 42 2.06 14.68 -10.80
N GLY A 43 2.50 15.74 -10.11
CA GLY A 43 1.76 17.00 -9.97
C GLY A 43 0.83 17.11 -8.75
N PHE A 44 0.80 16.11 -7.87
CA PHE A 44 0.16 16.22 -6.55
C PHE A 44 1.12 16.81 -5.51
N GLU A 45 0.61 17.62 -4.58
CA GLU A 45 1.39 18.04 -3.42
C GLU A 45 1.26 16.99 -2.31
N GLN A 46 2.35 16.70 -1.58
CA GLN A 46 2.35 15.63 -0.58
C GLN A 46 1.29 15.82 0.52
N ASN A 47 0.98 17.07 0.89
CA ASN A 47 -0.04 17.39 1.88
C ASN A 47 -1.49 17.17 1.40
N GLU A 48 -1.71 17.02 0.09
CA GLU A 48 -3.00 16.64 -0.50
C GLU A 48 -3.25 15.12 -0.38
N ILE A 49 -2.18 14.33 -0.22
CA ILE A 49 -2.23 12.87 -0.30
C ILE A 49 -2.58 12.26 1.06
N LYS A 50 -3.70 11.54 1.09
CA LYS A 50 -4.13 10.69 2.21
C LYS A 50 -3.69 9.26 1.93
N SER A 51 -2.90 8.69 2.84
CA SER A 51 -2.45 7.29 2.78
C SER A 51 -3.31 6.42 3.68
N ILE A 52 -3.93 5.37 3.13
CA ILE A 52 -4.91 4.52 3.84
C ILE A 52 -4.57 3.05 3.61
N PHE A 53 -4.67 2.22 4.64
CA PHE A 53 -4.52 0.78 4.46
C PHE A 53 -5.72 0.21 3.67
N ASP A 54 -5.44 -0.40 2.52
CA ASP A 54 -6.48 -0.99 1.67
C ASP A 54 -6.71 -2.46 2.03
N ARG A 55 -5.66 -3.28 1.96
CA ARG A 55 -5.76 -4.74 2.12
C ARG A 55 -4.43 -5.43 2.34
N PHE A 56 -4.54 -6.68 2.79
CA PHE A 56 -3.51 -7.69 2.56
C PHE A 56 -3.87 -8.55 1.35
N GLU A 57 -2.86 -8.99 0.62
CA GLU A 57 -2.99 -9.99 -0.42
C GLU A 57 -1.94 -11.09 -0.21
N TYR A 58 -2.36 -12.36 -0.32
CA TYR A 58 -1.53 -13.51 -0.04
C TYR A 58 -1.33 -14.30 -1.32
N GLN A 59 -0.08 -14.50 -1.72
CA GLN A 59 0.25 -15.26 -2.91
C GLN A 59 1.13 -16.45 -2.53
N ILE A 60 0.77 -17.63 -3.02
CA ILE A 60 1.51 -18.88 -2.79
C ILE A 60 2.02 -19.34 -4.15
N GLU A 61 3.27 -19.01 -4.46
CA GLU A 61 3.86 -19.40 -5.73
C GLU A 61 4.68 -20.68 -5.61
N ARG A 62 4.38 -21.66 -6.47
CA ARG A 62 5.09 -22.95 -6.48
C ARG A 62 6.37 -22.95 -7.31
N ARG A 63 6.55 -21.97 -8.22
CA ARG A 63 7.61 -22.00 -9.24
C ARG A 63 8.75 -20.99 -9.02
N HIS A 64 8.51 -19.85 -8.36
CA HIS A 64 9.48 -18.74 -8.31
C HIS A 64 9.94 -18.28 -6.91
N GLY A 65 9.69 -19.07 -5.85
CA GLY A 65 10.58 -19.02 -4.68
C GLY A 65 9.99 -18.56 -3.35
N GLY A 66 8.67 -18.54 -3.16
CA GLY A 66 8.11 -18.35 -1.81
C GLY A 66 6.63 -18.01 -1.78
N SER A 67 6.05 -18.11 -0.59
CA SER A 67 4.75 -17.49 -0.30
C SER A 67 5.00 -16.05 0.15
N ILE A 68 4.26 -15.11 -0.42
CA ILE A 68 4.40 -13.68 -0.16
C ILE A 68 3.12 -13.06 0.40
N ILE A 69 3.31 -12.00 1.17
CA ILE A 69 2.27 -11.14 1.72
C ILE A 69 2.51 -9.75 1.14
N LYS A 70 1.54 -9.26 0.36
CA LYS A 70 1.49 -7.88 -0.13
C LYS A 70 0.68 -7.06 0.86
N THR A 71 1.29 -6.01 1.42
CA THR A 71 0.62 -5.02 2.26
C THR A 71 0.41 -3.76 1.45
N ARG A 72 -0.84 -3.43 1.14
CA ARG A 72 -1.16 -2.32 0.25
C ARG A 72 -1.71 -1.11 1.00
N ILE A 73 -1.10 0.03 0.75
CA ILE A 73 -1.53 1.35 1.20
C ILE A 73 -2.03 2.10 -0.04
N GLY A 74 -3.32 2.43 -0.09
CA GLY A 74 -3.87 3.26 -1.14
C GLY A 74 -3.48 4.73 -0.93
N LEU A 75 -3.25 5.44 -2.03
CA LEU A 75 -2.98 6.86 -2.05
C LEU A 75 -4.20 7.58 -2.63
N TYR A 76 -4.73 8.54 -1.88
CA TYR A 76 -5.97 9.22 -2.21
C TYR A 76 -5.81 10.74 -2.09
N VAL A 77 -6.66 11.48 -2.79
CA VAL A 77 -6.89 12.90 -2.54
C VAL A 77 -8.36 13.14 -2.22
N GLU A 78 -8.66 14.29 -1.62
CA GLU A 78 -10.05 14.68 -1.40
C GLU A 78 -10.78 14.85 -2.73
N ASP A 79 -11.93 14.22 -2.83
CA ASP A 79 -12.80 14.31 -4.00
C ASP A 79 -13.87 15.38 -3.77
N THR A 80 -13.65 16.56 -4.34
CA THR A 80 -14.58 17.68 -4.26
C THR A 80 -15.87 17.45 -5.05
N ASP A 81 -15.84 16.55 -6.04
CA ASP A 81 -16.97 16.27 -6.92
C ASP A 81 -17.90 15.18 -6.36
N GLN A 82 -17.53 14.56 -5.22
CA GLN A 82 -18.30 13.53 -4.49
C GLN A 82 -18.71 12.33 -5.38
N ILE A 83 -17.87 12.00 -6.35
CA ILE A 83 -18.03 10.88 -7.27
C ILE A 83 -17.54 9.58 -6.61
N TRP A 84 -16.48 9.68 -5.81
CA TRP A 84 -15.79 8.56 -5.20
C TRP A 84 -16.30 8.27 -3.79
N LEU A 85 -16.23 6.98 -3.42
CA LEU A 85 -16.61 6.52 -2.08
C LEU A 85 -15.84 7.30 -1.01
N GLU A 86 -16.53 7.69 0.06
CA GLU A 86 -15.95 8.46 1.19
C GLU A 86 -15.35 9.82 0.79
N ASN A 87 -15.68 10.35 -0.40
CA ASN A 87 -15.10 11.56 -0.97
C ASN A 87 -13.56 11.44 -1.10
N LEU A 88 -13.07 10.26 -1.49
CA LEU A 88 -11.65 9.99 -1.68
C LEU A 88 -11.38 9.47 -3.09
N ARG A 89 -10.73 10.29 -3.91
CA ARG A 89 -10.32 9.90 -5.25
C ARG A 89 -9.00 9.12 -5.19
N PRO A 90 -8.94 7.87 -5.68
CA PRO A 90 -7.69 7.12 -5.72
C PRO A 90 -6.74 7.73 -6.76
N ILE A 91 -5.50 7.97 -6.35
CA ILE A 91 -4.44 8.53 -7.21
C ILE A 91 -3.24 7.60 -7.33
N GLY A 92 -3.20 6.49 -6.59
CA GLY A 92 -2.07 5.57 -6.62
C GLY A 92 -2.12 4.57 -5.48
N TYR A 93 -1.01 3.88 -5.29
CA TYR A 93 -0.81 2.97 -4.17
C TYR A 93 0.67 2.76 -3.89
N TYR A 94 0.95 2.36 -2.67
CA TYR A 94 2.19 1.74 -2.26
C TYR A 94 1.93 0.28 -1.88
N GLU A 95 2.82 -0.63 -2.25
CA GLU A 95 2.72 -2.04 -1.92
C GLU A 95 4.06 -2.56 -1.38
N LEU A 96 4.06 -3.06 -0.15
CA LEU A 96 5.22 -3.71 0.46
C LEU A 96 5.07 -5.22 0.35
N GLU A 97 6.04 -5.89 -0.28
CA GLU A 97 6.11 -7.34 -0.37
C GLU A 97 7.00 -7.91 0.74
N THR A 98 6.44 -8.82 1.52
CA THR A 98 7.19 -9.60 2.50
C THR A 98 6.96 -11.09 2.33
N ASP A 99 7.90 -11.90 2.81
CA ASP A 99 7.63 -13.33 2.98
C ASP A 99 6.80 -13.59 4.27
N PHE A 100 6.43 -14.85 4.52
CA PHE A 100 5.63 -15.23 5.69
C PHE A 100 6.38 -15.15 7.03
N SER A 101 7.69 -14.85 7.00
CA SER A 101 8.52 -14.54 8.17
C SER A 101 8.61 -13.03 8.44
N GLY A 102 8.15 -12.19 7.50
CA GLY A 102 8.21 -10.74 7.57
C GLY A 102 9.47 -10.14 6.94
N LEU A 103 10.29 -10.93 6.25
CA LEU A 103 11.42 -10.41 5.48
C LEU A 103 10.89 -9.60 4.30
N ILE A 104 11.35 -8.35 4.16
CA ILE A 104 11.04 -7.49 3.01
C ILE A 104 11.72 -8.06 1.77
N LEU A 105 10.94 -8.28 0.72
CA LEU A 105 11.41 -8.82 -0.55
C LEU A 105 11.52 -7.71 -1.60
N ASP A 106 10.50 -6.85 -1.68
CA ASP A 106 10.43 -5.74 -2.62
C ASP A 106 9.38 -4.71 -2.19
N ASP A 107 9.36 -3.55 -2.85
CA ASP A 107 8.29 -2.57 -2.74
C ASP A 107 7.94 -1.90 -4.07
N TRP A 108 6.70 -1.41 -4.16
CA TRP A 108 6.18 -0.74 -5.34
C TRP A 108 5.51 0.56 -4.93
N PHE A 109 6.00 1.68 -5.46
CA PHE A 109 5.35 2.99 -5.36
C PHE A 109 4.80 3.38 -6.72
N VAL A 110 3.47 3.49 -6.83
CA VAL A 110 2.78 3.78 -8.09
C VAL A 110 1.84 4.95 -7.89
N ILE A 111 1.98 5.97 -8.73
CA ILE A 111 1.07 7.11 -8.76
C ILE A 111 0.58 7.36 -10.18
N ASN A 112 -0.69 7.70 -10.31
CA ASN A 112 -1.31 8.10 -11.56
C ASN A 112 -1.07 9.58 -11.79
N LYS A 113 -0.93 9.96 -13.06
CA LYS A 113 -0.74 11.36 -13.40
C LYS A 113 -1.94 12.21 -13.01
N LYS A 114 -1.70 13.38 -12.42
CA LYS A 114 -2.78 14.35 -12.17
C LYS A 114 -3.39 14.76 -13.50
N GLU A 115 -4.68 14.46 -13.67
CA GLU A 115 -5.44 14.93 -14.82
C GLU A 115 -5.60 16.45 -14.72
N ASN A 116 -5.26 17.17 -15.79
CA ASN A 116 -5.60 18.59 -15.91
C ASN A 116 -7.08 18.67 -16.25
N ILE A 117 -7.92 18.98 -15.26
CA ILE A 117 -9.34 19.29 -15.44
C ILE A 117 -9.47 20.81 -15.61
#